data_AF-A0A5V0A127-F1
#
_entry.id   AF-A0A5V0A127-F1
#
_cell.length_a   1.000
_cell.length_b   1.000
_cell.length_c   1.000
_cell.angle_alpha   90.00
_cell.angle_beta   90.00
_cell.angle_gamma   90.00
#
_symmetry.space_group_name_H-M   'P 1'
#
loop_
_entity.id
_entity.type
_entity.pdbx_description
1 polymer ?
#
loop_
_entity_poly.entity_id
_entity_poly.type
_entity_poly.pdbx_seq_one_letter_code
_entity_poly.pdbx_strand_id
1 'polypeptide(L)' 'RLVSRDHTDIRVLSLYAFNAFEQQRFGEAVAAWEMMLKLLPAGDARRAVIERSIRLAQEK' A
#
# COMPACT_ATOMS: atom_id res chain seq x y z
N ARG A 1 -16.41 5.90 15.67
CA ARG A 1 -16.35 6.47 14.30
C ARG A 1 -14.88 6.47 13.81
N LEU A 2 -14.24 5.29 13.76
CA LEU A 2 -12.80 5.12 13.43
C LEU A 2 -12.60 4.72 11.96
N VAL A 3 -13.48 3.84 11.46
CA VAL A 3 -13.51 3.31 10.09
C VAL A 3 -13.31 4.38 8.99
N SER A 4 -13.94 5.56 9.11
CA SER A 4 -13.84 6.61 8.08
C SER A 4 -12.44 7.24 7.94
N ARG A 5 -11.64 7.28 9.03
CA ARG A 5 -10.26 7.81 8.99
C ARG A 5 -9.32 6.80 8.34
N ASP A 6 -9.40 5.54 8.76
CA ASP A 6 -8.60 4.44 8.20
C ASP A 6 -8.80 4.33 6.68
N HIS A 7 -10.03 4.48 6.18
CA HIS A 7 -10.29 4.47 4.73
C HIS A 7 -9.65 5.65 3.98
N THR A 8 -9.54 6.82 4.61
CA THR A 8 -8.87 7.99 4.04
C THR A 8 -7.36 7.76 3.97
N ASP A 9 -6.79 7.24 5.05
CA ASP A 9 -5.34 6.97 5.16
C ASP A 9 -4.91 5.91 4.15
N ILE A 10 -5.69 4.83 3.98
CA ILE A 10 -5.43 3.80 2.98
C ILE A 10 -5.46 4.37 1.55
N ARG A 11 -6.40 5.28 1.23
CA ARG A 11 -6.48 5.86 -0.12
C ARG A 11 -5.28 6.74 -0.44
N VAL A 12 -4.84 7.56 0.52
CA VAL A 12 -3.67 8.42 0.36
C VAL A 12 -2.40 7.58 0.18
N LEU A 13 -2.23 6.54 0.99
CA LEU A 13 -1.10 5.60 0.86
C LEU A 13 -1.10 4.88 -0.49
N SER A 14 -2.27 4.44 -0.98
CA SER A 14 -2.37 3.82 -2.32
C SER A 14 -1.88 4.75 -3.43
N LEU A 15 -2.31 6.02 -3.41
CA LEU A 15 -1.93 6.99 -4.43
C LEU A 15 -0.43 7.30 -4.38
N TYR A 16 0.11 7.48 -3.17
CA TYR A 16 1.54 7.72 -2.98
C TYR A 16 2.38 6.52 -3.43
N ALA A 17 2.01 5.29 -3.03
CA ALA A 17 2.72 4.08 -3.43
C ALA A 17 2.75 3.89 -4.94
N PHE A 18 1.61 4.13 -5.60
CA PHE A 18 1.51 4.06 -7.06
C PHE A 18 2.37 5.13 -7.74
N ASN A 19 2.29 6.38 -7.28
CA ASN A 19 3.12 7.46 -7.81
C ASN A 19 4.62 7.23 -7.59
N ALA A 20 5.02 6.67 -6.45
CA ALA A 20 6.40 6.30 -6.17
C ALA A 20 6.88 5.18 -7.12
N PHE A 21 6.06 4.15 -7.32
CA PHE A 21 6.37 3.04 -8.23
C PHE A 21 6.56 3.51 -9.68
N GLU A 22 5.64 4.34 -10.19
CA GLU A 22 5.72 4.90 -11.55
C GLU A 22 6.97 5.78 -11.74
N GLN A 23 7.44 6.43 -10.67
CA GLN A 23 8.69 7.20 -10.68
C GLN A 23 9.95 6.37 -10.40
N GLN A 24 9.84 5.04 -10.42
CA GLN A 24 10.93 4.09 -10.11
C GLN A 24 11.49 4.23 -8.68
N ARG A 25 10.74 4.88 -7.78
CA ARG A 25 11.08 5.01 -6.36
C ARG A 25 10.57 3.80 -5.59
N PHE A 26 11.08 2.62 -5.95
CA PHE A 26 10.55 1.33 -5.49
C PHE A 26 10.61 1.16 -3.97
N GLY A 27 11.66 1.66 -3.31
CA GLY A 27 11.76 1.64 -1.84
C GLY A 27 10.64 2.42 -1.15
N GLU A 28 10.27 3.60 -1.68
CA GLU A 28 9.15 4.39 -1.18
C GLU A 28 7.80 3.69 -1.42
N ALA A 29 7.63 3.06 -2.60
CA ALA A 29 6.44 2.31 -2.93
C ALA A 29 6.22 1.12 -1.97
N VAL A 30 7.28 0.34 -1.71
CA VAL A 30 7.27 -0.79 -0.78
C VAL A 30 6.90 -0.33 0.64
N ALA A 31 7.54 0.73 1.15
CA ALA A 31 7.27 1.25 2.49
C ALA A 31 5.81 1.68 2.65
N ALA A 32 5.23 2.33 1.64
CA ALA A 32 3.82 2.74 1.65
C ALA A 32 2.86 1.55 1.65
N TRP A 33 3.12 0.52 0.84
CA TRP A 33 2.32 -0.71 0.82
C TRP A 33 2.42 -1.49 2.13
N GLU A 34 3.60 -1.57 2.74
CA GLU A 34 3.76 -2.18 4.07
C GLU A 34 2.95 -1.44 5.14
N MET A 35 2.89 -0.11 5.08
CA MET A 35 2.06 0.69 5.98
C MET A 35 0.57 0.38 5.77
N MET A 36 0.13 0.20 4.53
CA MET A 36 -1.25 -0.23 4.24
C MET A 36 -1.55 -1.61 4.85
N LEU A 37 -0.64 -2.58 4.79
CA LEU A 37 -0.84 -3.90 5.39
C LEU A 37 -0.98 -3.86 6.92
N LYS A 38 -0.34 -2.89 7.59
CA LYS A 38 -0.47 -2.68 9.04
C LYS A 38 -1.83 -2.10 9.42
N LEU A 39 -2.44 -1.32 8.53
CA LEU A 39 -3.73 -0.66 8.76
C LEU A 39 -4.93 -1.53 8.35
N LEU A 40 -4.74 -2.46 7.41
CA LEU A 40 -5.81 -3.34 6.93
C LEU A 40 -6.10 -4.47 7.92
N PRO A 41 -7.38 -4.84 8.14
CA PRO A 41 -7.74 -6.07 8.85
C PRO A 41 -7.15 -7.31 8.16
N ALA A 42 -6.80 -8.35 8.92
CA ALA A 42 -6.17 -9.56 8.39
C ALA A 42 -6.97 -10.27 7.28
N GLY A 43 -8.30 -10.21 7.32
CA GLY A 43 -9.20 -10.80 6.31
C GLY A 43 -9.53 -9.88 5.13
N ASP A 44 -8.91 -8.70 5.02
CA ASP A 44 -9.22 -7.76 3.94
C ASP A 44 -8.64 -8.24 2.60
N ALA A 45 -9.51 -8.38 1.59
CA ALA A 45 -9.13 -8.87 0.26
C ALA A 45 -8.07 -8.01 -0.44
N ARG A 46 -7.92 -6.72 -0.06
CA ARG A 46 -6.92 -5.82 -0.63
C ARG A 46 -5.49 -6.23 -0.27
N ARG A 47 -5.29 -6.96 0.84
CA ARG A 47 -3.95 -7.41 1.28
C ARG A 47 -3.22 -8.20 0.19
N ALA A 48 -3.91 -9.13 -0.47
CA ALA A 48 -3.32 -9.99 -1.50
C ALA A 48 -2.76 -9.18 -2.69
N VAL A 49 -3.46 -8.11 -3.09
CA VAL A 49 -3.00 -7.22 -4.16
C VAL A 49 -1.79 -6.42 -3.71
N ILE A 50 -1.81 -5.88 -2.48
CA ILE A 50 -0.71 -5.10 -1.92
C ILE A 50 0.57 -5.94 -1.78
N GLU A 51 0.44 -7.16 -1.29
CA GLU A 51 1.56 -8.11 -1.20
C GLU A 51 2.16 -8.44 -2.58
N ARG A 52 1.32 -8.56 -3.61
CA ARG A 52 1.79 -8.75 -4.99
C ARG A 52 2.53 -7.51 -5.50
N SER A 53 2.03 -6.31 -5.22
CA SER A 53 2.68 -5.05 -5.62
C SER A 53 4.05 -4.88 -4.95
N ILE A 54 4.18 -5.25 -3.67
CA ILE A 54 5.47 -5.26 -2.97
C ILE A 54 6.45 -6.19 -3.67
N ARG A 55 6.06 -7.43 -3.96
CA ARG A 55 6.93 -8.38 -4.68
C ARG A 55 7.37 -7.83 -6.03
N LEU A 56 6.44 -7.26 -6.80
CA LEU A 56 6.74 -6.67 -8.11
C LEU A 56 7.76 -5.53 -8.01
N ALA A 57 7.67 -4.66 -7.00
CA ALA A 57 8.62 -3.56 -6.84
C ALA A 57 9.98 -4.00 -6.29
N GLN A 58 10.03 -5.09 -5.51
CA GLN A 58 11.29 -5.68 -5.05
C GLN A 58 12.06 -6.39 -6.17
N GLU A 59 11.36 -6.81 -7.24
CA GLU A 59 11.94 -7.40 -8.45
C GLU A 59 12.47 -6.36 -9.45
N LYS A 60 12.29 -5.05 -9.20
CA LYS A 60 12.77 -3.96 -10.05
C LYS A 60 14.06 -3.36 -9.53
#